data_AF-A0A8S9W6T7-F1
#
_entry.id   AF-A0A8S9W6T7-F1
#
_cell.length_a   1.000
_cell.length_b   1.000
_cell.length_c   1.000
_cell.angle_alpha   90.00
_cell.angle_beta   90.00
_cell.angle_gamma   90.00
#
_symmetry.space_group_name_H-M   'P 1'
#
loop_
_entity.id
_entity.type
_entity.pdbx_description
1 polymer ?
#
loop_
_entity_poly.entity_id
_entity_poly.type
_entity_poly.pdbx_seq_one_letter_code
_entity_poly.pdbx_strand_id
1 'polypeptide(L)'
;ELIKRHKKLIVVIDDIDRLNQSEIKQIFSLIRVNADFPHTIYLLAFDRNIIEKNLDEKVGISGKDYLNKIVQVNFDIPFVKQTKISAFLFKELNRVLDVLPESAQKFFGQDDPYCANVYNSGFKEFFKNIRDVKKFASSLEFNISQMYQGEVMEVNPIDFIAIEAIRVFVPDFYSFMKSRNSLFTSTDRATGTRDNNPRKVEIEEALNRLPDDTKESIQNLITILFPQVAGLLQYGYSTHGHEWQSSWSRNSRVCATTNFDSYFTLIPGGDEEELSQYEIENILSKTNSAVEFEKILGEYIDKNKIRKVLQRIQDYTDNQSFIPQPDAKNVVLALFNISDDLPDEKIGMFDYGSDMDIMRIIYQILKREGDKNNNFEILKETIPLSKGLYGPVEEVSLESPKEDRDKDSKDIVVPADKIEELQKLCLEKISSWQDRLLEQKELIYIMYRWKEWDQEQKWKVFIENILDDDHKLLAFVDKFVTEIRSQTIGDYGVSIIKKFNYKSLENFAELDYIKIRLEKVKTENNDLYEENKEIIDFYLGNYDSKYKEI
;
A
#
# COMPACT_ATOMS: atom_id res chain seq x y z
N GLU A 1 -4.72 -60.94 -42.09
CA GLU A 1 -3.36 -60.59 -41.60
C GLU A 1 -3.19 -60.73 -40.09
N LEU A 2 -4.16 -60.33 -39.26
CA LEU A 2 -4.09 -60.42 -37.79
C LEU A 2 -3.85 -61.85 -37.24
N ILE A 3 -4.39 -62.89 -37.87
CA ILE A 3 -4.15 -64.31 -37.51
C ILE A 3 -2.65 -64.70 -37.64
N LYS A 4 -1.88 -64.04 -38.50
CA LYS A 4 -0.47 -64.34 -38.73
C LYS A 4 0.46 -63.58 -37.78
N ARG A 5 -0.07 -62.72 -36.90
CA ARG A 5 0.73 -61.94 -35.94
C ARG A 5 1.06 -62.76 -34.70
N HIS A 6 2.33 -62.77 -34.31
CA HIS A 6 2.79 -63.39 -33.05
C HIS A 6 2.65 -62.48 -31.82
N LYS A 7 2.36 -61.18 -31.99
CA LYS A 7 2.21 -60.20 -30.91
C LYS A 7 0.77 -59.67 -30.87
N LYS A 8 0.26 -59.43 -29.66
CA LYS A 8 -1.08 -58.83 -29.44
C LYS A 8 -1.06 -57.34 -29.82
N LEU A 9 -2.11 -56.87 -30.52
CA LEU A 9 -2.40 -55.47 -30.80
C LEU A 9 -3.30 -54.92 -29.69
N ILE A 10 -2.93 -53.80 -29.07
CA ILE A 10 -3.78 -53.10 -28.10
C ILE A 10 -4.29 -51.82 -28.77
N VAL A 11 -5.61 -51.69 -28.85
CA VAL A 11 -6.31 -50.49 -29.32
C VAL A 11 -6.86 -49.77 -28.10
N VAL A 12 -6.32 -48.59 -27.79
CA VAL A 12 -6.77 -47.75 -26.67
C VAL A 12 -7.74 -46.71 -27.21
N ILE A 13 -8.91 -46.63 -26.60
CA ILE A 13 -9.96 -45.64 -26.92
C ILE A 13 -10.26 -44.87 -25.63
N ASP A 14 -9.98 -43.57 -25.64
CA ASP A 14 -10.11 -42.67 -24.49
C ASP A 14 -11.19 -41.59 -24.76
N ASP A 15 -11.63 -40.89 -23.71
CA ASP A 15 -12.62 -39.81 -23.76
C ASP A 15 -13.98 -40.18 -24.43
N ILE A 16 -14.39 -41.45 -24.38
CA ILE A 16 -15.65 -41.92 -25.01
C ILE A 16 -16.87 -41.21 -24.40
N ASP A 17 -16.81 -40.85 -23.12
CA ASP A 17 -17.83 -40.14 -22.36
C ASP A 17 -18.04 -38.68 -22.79
N ARG A 18 -17.18 -38.12 -23.64
CA ARG A 18 -17.36 -36.79 -24.24
C ARG A 18 -18.20 -36.78 -25.52
N LEU A 19 -18.45 -37.96 -26.09
CA LEU A 19 -19.19 -38.10 -27.33
C LEU A 19 -20.70 -37.96 -27.10
N ASN A 20 -21.43 -37.60 -28.14
CA ASN A 20 -22.89 -37.56 -28.05
C ASN A 20 -23.49 -38.97 -28.00
N GLN A 21 -24.75 -39.07 -27.58
CA GLN A 21 -25.43 -40.35 -27.40
C GLN A 21 -25.37 -41.26 -28.63
N SER A 22 -25.50 -40.70 -29.84
CA SER A 22 -25.48 -41.47 -31.08
C SER A 22 -24.08 -42.00 -31.42
N GLU A 23 -23.05 -41.19 -31.19
CA GLU A 23 -21.64 -41.56 -31.38
C GLU A 23 -21.20 -42.63 -30.38
N ILE A 24 -21.57 -42.50 -29.10
CA ILE A 24 -21.33 -43.53 -28.07
C ILE A 24 -21.90 -44.86 -28.54
N LYS A 25 -23.18 -44.88 -28.98
CA LYS A 25 -23.82 -46.10 -29.49
C LYS A 25 -23.11 -46.68 -30.71
N GLN A 26 -22.67 -45.84 -31.64
CA GLN A 26 -21.94 -46.29 -32.82
C GLN A 26 -20.60 -46.91 -32.45
N ILE A 27 -19.82 -46.29 -31.55
CA ILE A 27 -18.54 -46.83 -31.08
C ILE A 27 -18.74 -48.17 -30.40
N PHE A 28 -19.66 -48.27 -29.44
CA PHE A 28 -19.90 -49.54 -28.74
C PHE A 28 -20.47 -50.62 -29.67
N SER A 29 -21.30 -50.25 -30.66
CA SER A 29 -21.77 -51.19 -31.69
C SER A 29 -20.63 -51.67 -32.59
N LEU A 30 -19.73 -50.77 -32.97
CA LEU A 30 -18.56 -51.08 -33.79
C LEU A 30 -17.60 -51.99 -33.03
N ILE A 31 -17.36 -51.72 -31.75
CA ILE A 31 -16.59 -52.61 -30.86
C ILE A 31 -17.30 -53.96 -30.77
N ARG A 32 -18.60 -54.00 -30.49
CA ARG A 32 -19.33 -55.27 -30.40
C ARG A 32 -19.24 -56.12 -31.67
N VAL A 33 -19.32 -55.51 -32.85
CA VAL A 33 -19.26 -56.21 -34.14
C VAL A 33 -17.83 -56.60 -34.53
N ASN A 34 -16.83 -55.80 -34.16
CA ASN A 34 -15.44 -55.96 -34.61
C ASN A 34 -14.46 -56.42 -33.50
N ALA A 35 -14.87 -56.56 -32.25
CA ALA A 35 -13.96 -56.85 -31.14
C ALA A 35 -13.41 -58.27 -31.12
N ASP A 36 -13.98 -59.19 -31.92
CA ASP A 36 -13.57 -60.60 -31.94
C ASP A 36 -12.42 -60.88 -32.92
N PHE A 37 -11.56 -59.87 -33.17
CA PHE A 37 -10.37 -60.08 -34.00
C PHE A 37 -9.28 -60.83 -33.22
N PRO A 38 -8.67 -61.87 -33.82
CA PRO A 38 -7.61 -62.63 -33.17
C PRO A 38 -6.41 -61.73 -32.86
N HIS A 39 -5.81 -61.95 -31.69
CA HIS A 39 -4.67 -61.19 -31.17
C HIS A 39 -4.92 -59.68 -31.00
N THR A 40 -6.16 -59.23 -30.78
CA THR A 40 -6.49 -57.82 -30.54
C THR A 40 -7.12 -57.63 -29.15
N ILE A 41 -6.73 -56.57 -28.43
CA ILE A 41 -7.28 -56.15 -27.14
C ILE A 41 -7.78 -54.72 -27.29
N TYR A 42 -9.03 -54.47 -26.91
CA TYR A 42 -9.60 -53.13 -26.83
C TYR A 42 -9.57 -52.66 -25.38
N LEU A 43 -8.88 -51.56 -25.11
CA LEU A 43 -8.87 -50.89 -23.82
C LEU A 43 -9.70 -49.61 -23.91
N LEU A 44 -10.80 -49.57 -23.17
CA LEU A 44 -11.74 -48.46 -23.17
C LEU A 44 -11.59 -47.69 -21.86
N ALA A 45 -11.38 -46.37 -21.96
CA ALA A 45 -11.36 -45.46 -20.82
C ALA A 45 -12.53 -44.47 -20.94
N PHE A 46 -13.38 -44.42 -19.90
CA PHE A 46 -14.60 -43.61 -19.87
C PHE A 46 -15.16 -43.46 -18.45
N ASP A 47 -15.97 -42.43 -18.21
CA ASP A 47 -16.82 -42.35 -17.01
C ASP A 47 -18.04 -43.28 -17.15
N ARG A 48 -18.09 -44.28 -16.28
CA ARG A 48 -19.13 -45.32 -16.31
C ARG A 48 -20.54 -44.75 -16.17
N ASN A 49 -20.76 -43.78 -15.29
CA ASN A 49 -22.10 -43.24 -15.03
C ASN A 49 -22.61 -42.44 -16.23
N ILE A 50 -21.72 -41.68 -16.88
CA ILE A 50 -22.06 -40.93 -18.09
C ILE A 50 -22.42 -41.90 -19.22
N ILE A 51 -21.63 -42.96 -19.42
CA ILE A 51 -21.88 -43.95 -20.46
C ILE A 51 -23.17 -44.73 -20.19
N GLU A 52 -23.40 -45.22 -18.97
CA GLU A 52 -24.64 -45.94 -18.61
C GLU A 52 -25.88 -45.08 -18.85
N LYS A 53 -25.85 -43.80 -18.45
CA LYS A 53 -26.95 -42.86 -18.69
C LYS A 53 -27.20 -42.56 -20.17
N ASN A 54 -26.16 -42.48 -20.99
CA ASN A 54 -26.29 -42.26 -22.43
C ASN A 54 -26.75 -43.54 -23.16
N LEU A 55 -26.41 -44.72 -22.65
CA LEU A 55 -26.81 -45.99 -23.23
C LEU A 55 -28.20 -46.47 -22.79
N ASP A 56 -28.77 -45.88 -21.73
CA ASP A 56 -30.14 -46.16 -21.31
C ASP A 56 -31.15 -45.85 -22.43
N GLU A 57 -31.93 -46.87 -22.81
CA GLU A 57 -33.02 -46.73 -23.77
C GLU A 57 -34.36 -46.60 -23.06
N LYS A 58 -35.30 -45.83 -23.64
CA LYS A 58 -36.69 -45.76 -23.15
C LYS A 58 -37.45 -47.10 -23.24
N VAL A 59 -36.86 -48.12 -23.88
CA VAL A 59 -37.51 -49.41 -24.16
C VAL A 59 -36.57 -50.58 -23.83
N GLY A 60 -36.52 -50.96 -22.55
CA GLY A 60 -36.35 -52.36 -22.14
C GLY A 60 -34.95 -52.93 -21.91
N ILE A 61 -33.85 -52.21 -22.19
CA ILE A 61 -32.50 -52.65 -21.82
C ILE A 61 -31.79 -51.50 -21.11
N SER A 62 -31.27 -51.77 -19.90
CA SER A 62 -30.48 -50.78 -19.17
C SER A 62 -29.12 -50.59 -19.82
N GLY A 63 -28.61 -49.36 -19.84
CA GLY A 63 -27.28 -49.03 -20.36
C GLY A 63 -26.18 -49.80 -19.62
N LYS A 64 -26.40 -50.14 -18.35
CA LYS A 64 -25.56 -51.03 -17.54
C LYS A 64 -25.48 -52.45 -18.10
N ASP A 65 -26.62 -53.05 -18.45
CA ASP A 65 -26.65 -54.39 -19.04
C ASP A 65 -26.05 -54.42 -20.44
N TYR A 66 -26.21 -53.32 -21.19
CA TYR A 66 -25.57 -53.15 -22.48
C TYR A 66 -24.04 -53.09 -22.34
N LEU A 67 -23.53 -52.31 -21.39
CA LEU A 67 -22.09 -52.17 -21.14
C LEU A 67 -21.45 -53.50 -20.70
N ASN A 68 -22.10 -54.22 -19.79
CA ASN A 68 -21.62 -55.53 -19.30
C ASN A 68 -21.54 -56.61 -20.39
N LYS A 69 -22.31 -56.48 -21.49
CA LYS A 69 -22.24 -57.40 -22.63
C LYS A 69 -21.03 -57.17 -23.54
N ILE A 70 -20.49 -55.95 -23.56
CA ILE A 70 -19.40 -55.56 -24.46
C ILE A 70 -18.07 -55.57 -23.71
N VAL A 71 -18.05 -55.08 -22.48
CA VAL A 71 -16.83 -55.01 -21.66
C VAL A 71 -16.67 -56.29 -20.85
N GLN A 72 -15.72 -57.14 -21.27
CA GLN A 72 -15.46 -58.44 -20.65
C GLN A 72 -14.81 -58.32 -19.27
N VAL A 73 -13.94 -57.33 -19.09
CA VAL A 73 -13.23 -57.08 -17.84
C VAL A 73 -13.32 -55.59 -17.53
N ASN A 74 -13.92 -55.27 -16.40
CA ASN A 74 -13.97 -53.91 -15.86
C ASN A 74 -12.88 -53.75 -14.81
N PHE A 75 -12.17 -52.62 -14.86
CA PHE A 75 -11.21 -52.23 -13.84
C PHE A 75 -11.49 -50.79 -13.41
N ASP A 76 -12.02 -50.64 -12.19
CA ASP A 76 -12.27 -49.32 -11.61
C ASP A 76 -10.96 -48.75 -11.06
N ILE A 77 -10.60 -47.53 -11.49
CA ILE A 77 -9.42 -46.85 -10.95
C ILE A 77 -9.75 -46.43 -9.51
N PRO A 78 -9.00 -46.91 -8.50
CA PRO A 78 -9.29 -46.57 -7.11
C PRO A 78 -9.03 -45.08 -6.87
N PHE A 79 -9.83 -44.47 -6.00
CA PHE A 79 -9.61 -43.10 -5.56
C PHE A 79 -8.22 -42.96 -4.92
N VAL A 80 -7.51 -41.90 -5.30
CA VAL A 80 -6.22 -41.56 -4.70
C VAL A 80 -6.47 -41.07 -3.28
N LYS A 81 -5.80 -41.66 -2.29
CA LYS A 81 -5.89 -41.20 -0.89
C LYS A 81 -5.48 -39.73 -0.80
N GLN A 82 -6.19 -38.94 0.01
CA GLN A 82 -5.90 -37.51 0.20
C GLN A 82 -4.44 -37.25 0.58
N THR A 83 -3.83 -38.11 1.39
CA THR A 83 -2.40 -37.99 1.77
C THR A 83 -1.45 -38.01 0.57
N LYS A 84 -1.76 -38.77 -0.50
CA LYS A 84 -0.98 -38.77 -1.73
C LYS A 84 -1.22 -37.51 -2.56
N ILE A 85 -2.45 -36.97 -2.55
CA ILE A 85 -2.78 -35.71 -3.22
C ILE A 85 -2.02 -34.56 -2.54
N SER A 86 -2.06 -34.48 -1.21
CA SER A 86 -1.29 -33.51 -0.43
C SER A 86 0.21 -33.62 -0.68
N ALA A 87 0.78 -34.83 -0.68
CA ALA A 87 2.20 -35.02 -0.98
C ALA A 87 2.56 -34.56 -2.41
N PHE A 88 1.67 -34.81 -3.38
CA PHE A 88 1.86 -34.32 -4.75
C PHE A 88 1.72 -32.79 -4.84
N LEU A 89 0.79 -32.19 -4.11
CA LEU A 89 0.64 -30.74 -4.01
C LEU A 89 1.91 -30.08 -3.46
N PHE A 90 2.45 -30.57 -2.34
CA PHE A 90 3.69 -30.04 -1.78
C PHE A 90 4.87 -30.20 -2.74
N LYS A 91 4.94 -31.32 -3.47
CA LYS A 91 5.97 -31.50 -4.51
C LYS A 91 5.88 -30.43 -5.60
N GLU A 92 4.67 -30.16 -6.10
CA GLU A 92 4.48 -29.14 -7.14
C GLU A 92 4.66 -27.72 -6.61
N LEU A 93 4.25 -27.43 -5.37
CA LEU A 93 4.51 -26.15 -4.70
C LEU A 93 6.01 -25.92 -4.55
N ASN A 94 6.77 -26.88 -4.03
CA ASN A 94 8.22 -26.77 -3.90
C ASN A 94 8.87 -26.51 -5.27
N ARG A 95 8.46 -27.22 -6.32
CA ARG A 95 8.95 -26.98 -7.68
C ARG A 95 8.78 -25.53 -8.14
N VAL A 96 7.66 -24.90 -7.81
CA VAL A 96 7.38 -23.50 -8.14
C VAL A 96 8.14 -22.54 -7.22
N LEU A 97 8.24 -22.84 -5.93
CA LEU A 97 8.93 -22.02 -4.93
C LEU A 97 10.46 -22.04 -5.11
N ASP A 98 11.04 -23.16 -5.56
CA ASP A 98 12.48 -23.34 -5.76
C ASP A 98 13.07 -22.41 -6.83
N VAL A 99 12.24 -21.83 -7.70
CA VAL A 99 12.66 -20.89 -8.76
C VAL A 99 12.35 -19.42 -8.41
N LEU A 100 11.75 -19.16 -7.26
CA LEU A 100 11.49 -17.79 -6.79
C LEU A 100 12.76 -17.15 -6.21
N PRO A 101 12.83 -15.81 -6.19
CA PRO A 101 13.97 -15.10 -5.61
C PRO A 101 14.15 -15.40 -4.12
N GLU A 102 15.34 -15.11 -3.59
CA GLU A 102 15.67 -15.41 -2.19
C GLU A 102 14.73 -14.69 -1.21
N SER A 103 14.24 -13.50 -1.56
CA SER A 103 13.26 -12.76 -0.75
C SER A 103 11.93 -13.49 -0.56
N ALA A 104 11.59 -14.51 -1.38
CA ALA A 104 10.42 -15.35 -1.14
C ALA A 104 10.62 -16.28 0.06
N GLN A 105 11.86 -16.71 0.33
CA GLN A 105 12.17 -17.66 1.39
C GLN A 105 11.94 -17.07 2.78
N LYS A 106 12.05 -15.74 2.93
CA LYS A 106 11.79 -15.03 4.20
C LYS A 106 10.39 -15.28 4.77
N PHE A 107 9.43 -15.65 3.92
CA PHE A 107 8.05 -15.91 4.30
C PHE A 107 7.79 -17.35 4.76
N PHE A 108 8.69 -18.30 4.47
CA PHE A 108 8.51 -19.73 4.78
C PHE A 108 9.37 -20.19 5.97
N GLY A 109 9.63 -19.30 6.92
CA GLY A 109 10.42 -19.60 8.12
C GLY A 109 9.84 -20.76 8.93
N GLN A 110 10.69 -21.65 9.45
CA GLN A 110 10.24 -22.86 10.17
C GLN A 110 9.45 -22.57 11.46
N ASP A 111 9.68 -21.41 12.08
CA ASP A 111 9.03 -21.00 13.32
C ASP A 111 7.72 -20.21 13.11
N ASP A 112 7.36 -19.90 11.86
CA ASP A 112 6.11 -19.19 11.54
C ASP A 112 4.99 -20.19 11.19
N PRO A 113 3.95 -20.34 12.03
CA PRO A 113 2.84 -21.24 11.75
C PRO A 113 1.92 -20.73 10.62
N TYR A 114 2.13 -19.53 10.08
CA TYR A 114 1.22 -18.89 9.14
C TYR A 114 0.95 -19.75 7.89
N CYS A 115 1.97 -20.28 7.24
CA CYS A 115 1.80 -21.17 6.08
C CYS A 115 0.99 -22.42 6.44
N ALA A 116 1.24 -23.02 7.61
CA ALA A 116 0.53 -24.20 8.08
C ALA A 116 -0.94 -23.88 8.41
N ASN A 117 -1.21 -22.70 8.97
CA ASN A 117 -2.55 -22.21 9.24
C ASN A 117 -3.32 -22.00 7.95
N VAL A 118 -2.73 -21.33 6.95
CA VAL A 118 -3.34 -21.15 5.61
C VAL A 118 -3.67 -22.51 5.00
N TYR A 119 -2.72 -23.44 4.98
CA TYR A 119 -2.92 -24.80 4.45
C TYR A 119 -4.11 -25.53 5.11
N ASN A 120 -4.24 -25.43 6.44
CA ASN A 120 -5.29 -26.11 7.20
C ASN A 120 -6.62 -25.36 7.28
N SER A 121 -6.65 -24.07 6.93
CA SER A 121 -7.83 -23.19 7.01
C SER A 121 -8.80 -23.33 5.83
N GLY A 122 -8.66 -24.35 4.98
CA GLY A 122 -9.55 -24.59 3.83
C GLY A 122 -8.81 -24.68 2.50
N PHE A 123 -7.55 -24.20 2.42
CA PHE A 123 -6.75 -24.28 1.20
C PHE A 123 -6.60 -25.73 0.68
N LYS A 124 -6.31 -26.69 1.57
CA LYS A 124 -6.14 -28.10 1.18
C LYS A 124 -7.41 -28.75 0.60
N GLU A 125 -8.59 -28.19 0.90
CA GLU A 125 -9.89 -28.76 0.49
C GLU A 125 -10.22 -28.48 -0.99
N PHE A 126 -9.52 -27.54 -1.63
CA PHE A 126 -9.63 -27.30 -3.07
C PHE A 126 -9.12 -28.47 -3.93
N PHE A 127 -8.28 -29.33 -3.36
CA PHE A 127 -7.56 -30.36 -4.11
C PHE A 127 -8.18 -31.73 -3.87
N LYS A 128 -9.18 -32.08 -4.70
CA LYS A 128 -9.89 -33.37 -4.63
C LYS A 128 -9.19 -34.46 -5.45
N ASN A 129 -8.34 -34.09 -6.40
CA ASN A 129 -7.59 -35.00 -7.26
C ASN A 129 -6.29 -34.39 -7.83
N ILE A 130 -5.49 -35.19 -8.55
CA ILE A 130 -4.21 -34.76 -9.16
C ILE A 130 -4.41 -33.70 -10.26
N ARG A 131 -5.55 -33.73 -10.98
CA ARG A 131 -5.85 -32.75 -12.04
C ARG A 131 -6.04 -31.35 -11.43
N ASP A 132 -6.69 -31.26 -10.27
CA ASP A 132 -6.84 -30.00 -9.52
C ASP A 132 -5.48 -29.41 -9.17
N VAL A 133 -4.58 -30.24 -8.61
CA VAL A 133 -3.21 -29.83 -8.26
C VAL A 133 -2.47 -29.33 -9.49
N LYS A 134 -2.51 -30.05 -10.62
CA LYS A 134 -1.83 -29.63 -11.86
C LYS A 134 -2.40 -28.33 -12.43
N LYS A 135 -3.73 -28.18 -12.42
CA LYS A 135 -4.42 -26.96 -12.89
C LYS A 135 -3.95 -25.75 -12.08
N PHE A 136 -3.97 -25.88 -10.75
CA PHE A 136 -3.52 -24.85 -9.84
C PHE A 136 -2.03 -24.54 -10.00
N ALA A 137 -1.15 -25.55 -9.96
CA ALA A 137 0.30 -25.35 -10.04
C ALA A 137 0.71 -24.65 -11.34
N SER A 138 0.12 -25.02 -12.48
CA SER A 138 0.40 -24.38 -13.78
C SER A 138 -0.03 -22.91 -13.79
N SER A 139 -1.18 -22.62 -13.17
CA SER A 139 -1.73 -21.27 -13.06
C SER A 139 -0.91 -20.39 -12.11
N LEU A 140 -0.52 -20.96 -10.97
CA LEU A 140 0.35 -20.32 -9.98
C LEU A 140 1.72 -19.98 -10.58
N GLU A 141 2.38 -20.95 -11.21
CA GLU A 141 3.70 -20.77 -11.82
C GLU A 141 3.72 -19.61 -12.81
N PHE A 142 2.67 -19.51 -13.65
CA PHE A 142 2.54 -18.40 -14.60
C PHE A 142 2.37 -17.05 -13.89
N ASN A 143 1.41 -16.93 -12.97
CA ASN A 143 1.11 -15.62 -12.37
C ASN A 143 2.16 -15.16 -11.37
N ILE A 144 2.70 -16.05 -10.54
CA ILE A 144 3.70 -15.70 -9.53
C ILE A 144 5.00 -15.21 -10.15
N SER A 145 5.30 -15.65 -11.39
CA SER A 145 6.44 -15.16 -12.17
C SER A 145 6.40 -13.66 -12.48
N GLN A 146 5.21 -13.04 -12.38
CA GLN A 146 5.03 -11.60 -12.58
C GLN A 146 5.13 -10.81 -11.27
N MET A 147 5.20 -11.50 -10.12
CA MET A 147 5.08 -10.92 -8.78
C MET A 147 6.42 -10.75 -8.07
N TYR A 148 7.50 -10.65 -8.84
CA TYR A 148 8.80 -10.25 -8.34
C TYR A 148 9.56 -9.43 -9.37
N GLN A 149 10.39 -8.51 -8.88
CA GLN A 149 11.29 -7.72 -9.69
C GLN A 149 12.72 -7.84 -9.13
N GLY A 150 13.65 -8.34 -9.95
CA GLY A 150 14.97 -8.71 -9.47
C GLY A 150 14.87 -9.79 -8.39
N GLU A 151 15.50 -9.53 -7.24
CA GLU A 151 15.45 -10.42 -6.06
C GLU A 151 14.32 -10.08 -5.09
N VAL A 152 13.39 -9.18 -5.41
CA VAL A 152 12.36 -8.70 -4.49
C VAL A 152 10.97 -9.21 -4.88
N MET A 153 10.32 -9.92 -3.95
CA MET A 153 8.91 -10.30 -4.04
C MET A 153 8.00 -9.08 -3.80
N GLU A 154 7.01 -8.92 -4.67
CA GLU A 154 6.04 -7.81 -4.64
C GLU A 154 4.84 -8.10 -3.73
N VAL A 155 4.60 -9.39 -3.46
CA VAL A 155 3.49 -9.88 -2.66
C VAL A 155 3.98 -10.91 -1.65
N ASN A 156 3.21 -11.13 -0.59
CA ASN A 156 3.41 -12.28 0.27
C ASN A 156 3.09 -13.57 -0.52
N PRO A 157 4.07 -14.46 -0.73
CA PRO A 157 3.88 -15.65 -1.56
C PRO A 157 2.85 -16.62 -0.96
N ILE A 158 2.71 -16.68 0.37
CA ILE A 158 1.71 -17.53 1.04
C ILE A 158 0.30 -17.03 0.75
N ASP A 159 0.06 -15.74 0.94
CA ASP A 159 -1.23 -15.11 0.63
C ASP A 159 -1.54 -15.27 -0.87
N PHE A 160 -0.54 -15.09 -1.74
CA PHE A 160 -0.71 -15.19 -3.19
C PHE A 160 -1.09 -16.60 -3.63
N ILE A 161 -0.44 -17.63 -3.08
CA ILE A 161 -0.80 -19.04 -3.30
C ILE A 161 -2.26 -19.31 -2.94
N ALA A 162 -2.73 -18.76 -1.81
CA ALA A 162 -4.11 -18.94 -1.37
C ALA A 162 -5.10 -18.18 -2.26
N ILE A 163 -4.82 -16.92 -2.59
CA ILE A 163 -5.65 -16.10 -3.48
C ILE A 163 -5.73 -16.73 -4.88
N GLU A 164 -4.63 -17.28 -5.39
CA GLU A 164 -4.60 -17.99 -6.67
C GLU A 164 -5.47 -19.25 -6.64
N ALA A 165 -5.50 -19.99 -5.52
CA ALA A 165 -6.42 -21.12 -5.38
C ALA A 165 -7.88 -20.66 -5.42
N ILE A 166 -8.22 -19.56 -4.72
CA ILE A 166 -9.57 -18.98 -4.79
C ILE A 166 -9.89 -18.57 -6.23
N ARG A 167 -8.95 -17.95 -6.97
CA ARG A 167 -9.14 -17.59 -8.39
C ARG A 167 -9.41 -18.80 -9.28
N VAL A 168 -8.69 -19.91 -9.08
CA VAL A 168 -8.77 -21.12 -9.92
C VAL A 168 -10.02 -21.97 -9.65
N PHE A 169 -10.47 -22.02 -8.39
CA PHE A 169 -11.53 -22.93 -7.93
C PHE A 169 -12.85 -22.22 -7.59
N VAL A 170 -12.82 -20.95 -7.20
CA VAL A 170 -14.00 -20.15 -6.81
C VAL A 170 -13.95 -18.75 -7.46
N PRO A 171 -13.95 -18.67 -8.81
CA PRO A 171 -13.71 -17.42 -9.55
C PRO A 171 -14.73 -16.32 -9.28
N ASP A 172 -15.98 -16.67 -8.98
CA ASP A 172 -17.03 -15.70 -8.66
C ASP A 172 -16.74 -14.99 -7.33
N PHE A 173 -16.24 -15.73 -6.33
CA PHE A 173 -15.84 -15.15 -5.04
C PHE A 173 -14.55 -14.33 -5.16
N TYR A 174 -13.59 -14.78 -5.98
CA TYR A 174 -12.42 -13.98 -6.33
C TYR A 174 -12.82 -12.62 -6.94
N SER A 175 -13.76 -12.63 -7.89
CA SER A 175 -14.26 -11.42 -8.54
C SER A 175 -14.99 -10.49 -7.56
N PHE A 176 -15.77 -11.07 -6.63
CA PHE A 176 -16.38 -10.33 -5.54
C PHE A 176 -15.34 -9.61 -4.68
N MET A 177 -14.32 -10.32 -4.20
CA MET A 177 -13.22 -9.71 -3.41
C MET A 177 -12.55 -8.57 -4.16
N LYS A 178 -12.17 -8.79 -5.43
CA LYS A 178 -11.53 -7.79 -6.29
C LYS A 178 -12.36 -6.50 -6.38
N SER A 179 -13.67 -6.61 -6.56
CA SER A 179 -14.57 -5.47 -6.75
C SER A 179 -14.96 -4.73 -5.47
N ARG A 180 -14.56 -5.25 -4.30
CA ARG A 180 -15.01 -4.83 -2.97
C ARG A 180 -13.86 -4.79 -1.96
N ASN A 181 -12.72 -4.19 -2.33
CA ASN A 181 -11.50 -4.16 -1.51
C ASN A 181 -11.74 -3.72 -0.06
N SER A 182 -12.52 -2.66 0.17
CA SER A 182 -12.81 -2.07 1.48
C SER A 182 -13.56 -3.02 2.41
N LEU A 183 -14.33 -3.98 1.87
CA LEU A 183 -14.95 -5.03 2.68
C LEU A 183 -13.92 -5.97 3.29
N PHE A 184 -12.74 -6.10 2.72
CA PHE A 184 -11.71 -7.01 3.20
C PHE A 184 -10.60 -6.28 3.95
N THR A 185 -10.25 -5.05 3.53
CA THR A 185 -9.08 -4.33 4.06
C THR A 185 -9.39 -3.34 5.18
N SER A 186 -10.60 -2.76 5.23
CA SER A 186 -10.93 -1.71 6.22
C SER A 186 -10.69 -2.19 7.66
N THR A 187 -10.13 -1.31 8.48
CA THR A 187 -9.91 -1.51 9.92
C THR A 187 -10.83 -0.61 10.76
N ASP A 188 -11.76 0.09 10.12
CA ASP A 188 -12.62 1.04 10.80
C ASP A 188 -13.56 0.33 11.78
N ARG A 189 -13.67 0.89 12.98
CA ARG A 189 -14.70 0.47 13.93
C ARG A 189 -16.01 1.11 13.48
N ALA A 190 -16.90 0.28 12.91
CA ALA A 190 -18.22 0.73 12.49
C ALA A 190 -19.02 1.34 13.66
N THR A 191 -19.82 2.36 13.36
CA THR A 191 -20.72 3.07 14.28
C THR A 191 -22.08 2.36 14.49
N GLY A 192 -22.29 1.20 13.85
CA GLY A 192 -23.54 0.42 13.92
C GLY A 192 -23.63 -0.54 15.11
N THR A 193 -24.81 -1.14 15.32
CA THR A 193 -25.00 -2.23 16.30
C THR A 193 -24.32 -3.52 15.83
N ARG A 194 -23.87 -4.36 16.77
CA ARG A 194 -23.07 -5.59 16.51
C ARG A 194 -23.61 -6.49 15.38
N ASP A 195 -24.93 -6.63 15.24
CA ASP A 195 -25.54 -7.56 14.28
C ASP A 195 -25.89 -6.94 12.91
N ASN A 196 -25.90 -5.60 12.79
CA ASN A 196 -26.31 -4.90 11.56
C ASN A 196 -25.15 -4.18 10.86
N ASN A 197 -23.92 -4.66 11.03
CA ASN A 197 -22.79 -4.10 10.30
C ASN A 197 -22.92 -4.40 8.79
N PRO A 198 -23.11 -3.39 7.92
CA PRO A 198 -23.35 -3.63 6.48
C PRO A 198 -22.24 -4.42 5.82
N ARG A 199 -20.99 -4.19 6.27
CA ARG A 199 -19.81 -4.90 5.79
C ARG A 199 -19.88 -6.41 6.09
N LYS A 200 -20.35 -6.77 7.28
CA LYS A 200 -20.53 -8.17 7.68
C LYS A 200 -21.60 -8.83 6.81
N VAL A 201 -22.75 -8.16 6.66
CA VAL A 201 -23.89 -8.67 5.89
C VAL A 201 -23.49 -8.97 4.45
N GLU A 202 -22.80 -8.05 3.77
CA GLU A 202 -22.41 -8.26 2.36
C GLU A 202 -21.43 -9.44 2.19
N ILE A 203 -20.49 -9.62 3.12
CA ILE A 203 -19.58 -10.78 3.10
C ILE A 203 -20.35 -12.08 3.34
N GLU A 204 -21.25 -12.12 4.33
CA GLU A 204 -22.06 -13.31 4.63
C GLU A 204 -22.99 -13.67 3.47
N GLU A 205 -23.60 -12.69 2.80
CA GLU A 205 -24.40 -12.90 1.59
C GLU A 205 -23.58 -13.52 0.45
N ALA A 206 -22.35 -13.03 0.23
CA ALA A 206 -21.46 -13.61 -0.78
C ALA A 206 -21.06 -15.05 -0.43
N LEU A 207 -20.75 -15.33 0.84
CA LEU A 207 -20.44 -16.68 1.33
C LEU A 207 -21.63 -17.63 1.19
N ASN A 208 -22.85 -17.16 1.46
CA ASN A 208 -24.08 -17.96 1.38
C ASN A 208 -24.47 -18.37 -0.06
N ARG A 209 -23.88 -17.73 -1.08
CA ARG A 209 -24.06 -18.14 -2.49
C ARG A 209 -23.19 -19.34 -2.87
N LEU A 210 -22.18 -19.68 -2.06
CA LEU A 210 -21.30 -20.81 -2.29
C LEU A 210 -21.94 -22.12 -1.83
N PRO A 211 -21.63 -23.26 -2.47
CA PRO A 211 -21.99 -24.57 -1.95
C PRO A 211 -21.46 -24.79 -0.52
N ASP A 212 -22.18 -25.54 0.32
CA ASP A 212 -21.84 -25.71 1.74
C ASP A 212 -20.41 -26.23 1.97
N ASP A 213 -19.94 -27.18 1.14
CA ASP A 213 -18.58 -27.75 1.23
C ASP A 213 -17.48 -26.70 0.94
N THR A 214 -17.79 -25.73 0.08
CA THR A 214 -16.88 -24.67 -0.35
C THR A 214 -16.98 -23.45 0.58
N LYS A 215 -18.18 -23.15 1.07
CA LYS A 215 -18.47 -22.02 1.95
C LYS A 215 -17.62 -22.06 3.22
N GLU A 216 -17.62 -23.18 3.94
CA GLU A 216 -16.85 -23.31 5.18
C GLU A 216 -15.34 -23.15 4.92
N SER A 217 -14.84 -23.77 3.84
CA SER A 217 -13.44 -23.69 3.42
C SER A 217 -13.02 -22.25 3.09
N ILE A 218 -13.84 -21.52 2.33
CA ILE A 218 -13.58 -20.12 1.97
C ILE A 218 -13.66 -19.22 3.20
N GLN A 219 -14.68 -19.38 4.04
CA GLN A 219 -14.84 -18.59 5.26
C GLN A 219 -13.63 -18.75 6.19
N ASN A 220 -13.20 -19.99 6.44
CA ASN A 220 -12.02 -20.23 7.26
C ASN A 220 -10.75 -19.63 6.63
N LEU A 221 -10.57 -19.76 5.31
CA LEU A 221 -9.40 -19.23 4.62
C LEU A 221 -9.34 -17.70 4.66
N ILE A 222 -10.43 -17.00 4.36
CA ILE A 222 -10.47 -15.54 4.40
C ILE A 222 -10.25 -14.98 5.81
N THR A 223 -10.62 -15.70 6.87
CA THR A 223 -10.36 -15.24 8.24
C THR A 223 -8.87 -15.29 8.62
N ILE A 224 -8.08 -16.14 7.96
CA ILE A 224 -6.62 -16.18 8.12
C ILE A 224 -5.93 -15.16 7.20
N LEU A 225 -6.40 -15.03 5.96
CA LEU A 225 -5.87 -14.05 5.01
C LEU A 225 -6.16 -12.61 5.44
N PHE A 226 -7.36 -12.36 5.96
CA PHE A 226 -7.88 -11.07 6.41
C PHE A 226 -8.29 -11.12 7.90
N PRO A 227 -7.35 -10.98 8.85
CA PRO A 227 -7.64 -11.05 10.28
C PRO A 227 -8.69 -10.04 10.77
N GLN A 228 -8.81 -8.88 10.11
CA GLN A 228 -9.87 -7.89 10.38
C GLN A 228 -11.28 -8.43 10.06
N VAL A 229 -11.40 -9.31 9.06
CA VAL A 229 -12.66 -9.97 8.70
C VAL A 229 -13.03 -11.06 9.72
N ALA A 230 -12.04 -11.72 10.34
CA ALA A 230 -12.30 -12.71 11.39
C ALA A 230 -13.08 -12.11 12.57
N GLY A 231 -12.60 -10.98 13.09
CA GLY A 231 -13.29 -10.24 14.15
C GLY A 231 -14.67 -9.75 13.71
N LEU A 232 -14.79 -9.28 12.46
CA LEU A 232 -16.05 -8.82 11.89
C LEU A 232 -17.11 -9.93 11.86
N LEU A 233 -16.77 -11.11 11.33
CA LEU A 233 -17.71 -12.23 11.25
C LEU A 233 -18.08 -12.76 12.64
N GLN A 234 -17.09 -12.88 13.53
CA GLN A 234 -17.30 -13.44 14.86
C GLN A 234 -18.02 -12.50 15.83
N TYR A 235 -17.66 -11.21 15.83
CA TYR A 235 -18.10 -10.25 16.86
C TYR A 235 -18.89 -9.05 16.32
N GLY A 236 -18.96 -8.87 14.99
CA GLY A 236 -19.66 -7.74 14.35
C GLY A 236 -18.80 -6.50 14.09
N TYR A 237 -17.52 -6.52 14.46
CA TYR A 237 -16.59 -5.40 14.29
C TYR A 237 -15.14 -5.88 14.11
N SER A 238 -14.29 -5.09 13.45
CA SER A 238 -12.87 -5.43 13.31
C SER A 238 -12.19 -5.42 14.69
N THR A 239 -11.51 -6.52 15.01
CA THR A 239 -10.66 -6.63 16.21
C THR A 239 -9.28 -6.01 16.02
N HIS A 240 -8.90 -5.72 14.77
CA HIS A 240 -7.62 -5.12 14.40
C HIS A 240 -7.85 -3.68 13.94
N GLY A 241 -7.21 -2.73 14.61
CA GLY A 241 -7.28 -1.31 14.27
C GLY A 241 -6.24 -0.90 13.21
N HIS A 242 -6.15 0.40 12.96
CA HIS A 242 -5.26 0.99 11.96
C HIS A 242 -3.77 0.68 12.26
N GLU A 243 -3.40 0.48 13.52
CA GLU A 243 -2.04 0.13 13.95
C GLU A 243 -1.48 -1.14 13.30
N TRP A 244 -2.35 -2.05 12.83
CA TRP A 244 -1.93 -3.28 12.16
C TRP A 244 -1.60 -3.09 10.68
N GLN A 245 -2.09 -2.03 10.04
CA GLN A 245 -1.90 -1.79 8.61
C GLN A 245 -0.41 -1.74 8.26
N SER A 246 0.40 -1.02 9.06
CA SER A 246 1.85 -0.93 8.80
C SER A 246 2.56 -2.28 8.86
N SER A 247 2.22 -3.12 9.84
CA SER A 247 2.79 -4.47 9.92
C SER A 247 2.36 -5.36 8.75
N TRP A 248 1.09 -5.31 8.35
CA TRP A 248 0.61 -6.06 7.18
C TRP A 248 1.24 -5.56 5.88
N SER A 249 1.33 -4.24 5.73
CA SER A 249 1.90 -3.54 4.58
C SER A 249 3.37 -3.91 4.38
N ARG A 250 4.16 -3.87 5.47
CA ARG A 250 5.57 -4.29 5.50
C ARG A 250 5.78 -5.77 5.19
N ASN A 251 4.85 -6.63 5.58
CA ASN A 251 4.91 -8.08 5.29
C ASN A 251 4.23 -8.44 3.95
N SER A 252 3.99 -7.44 3.09
CA SER A 252 3.35 -7.57 1.78
C SER A 252 2.00 -8.29 1.81
N ARG A 253 1.29 -8.32 2.96
CA ARG A 253 0.07 -9.11 3.16
C ARG A 253 -1.11 -8.61 2.32
N VAL A 254 -1.96 -9.50 1.85
CA VAL A 254 -3.15 -9.15 1.05
C VAL A 254 -4.16 -8.30 1.82
N CYS A 255 -4.18 -8.43 3.15
CA CYS A 255 -5.11 -7.68 4.00
C CYS A 255 -4.70 -6.22 4.24
N ALA A 256 -3.49 -5.82 3.85
CA ALA A 256 -3.07 -4.43 3.87
C ALA A 256 -3.76 -3.66 2.74
N THR A 257 -4.32 -2.50 3.06
CA THR A 257 -5.04 -1.67 2.08
C THR A 257 -4.14 -1.28 0.90
N THR A 258 -2.88 -0.97 1.18
CA THR A 258 -1.84 -0.57 0.21
C THR A 258 -1.41 -1.69 -0.73
N ASN A 259 -1.52 -2.96 -0.31
CA ASN A 259 -1.01 -4.09 -1.10
C ASN A 259 -2.10 -4.87 -1.81
N PHE A 260 -3.36 -4.72 -1.38
CA PHE A 260 -4.48 -5.54 -1.83
C PHE A 260 -4.56 -5.64 -3.36
N ASP A 261 -4.51 -4.51 -4.06
CA ASP A 261 -4.73 -4.47 -5.51
C ASP A 261 -3.67 -5.26 -6.29
N SER A 262 -2.42 -5.33 -5.80
CA SER A 262 -1.34 -6.11 -6.42
C SER A 262 -1.71 -7.60 -6.60
N TYR A 263 -2.50 -8.15 -5.67
CA TYR A 263 -2.97 -9.55 -5.72
C TYR A 263 -4.04 -9.80 -6.79
N PHE A 264 -4.71 -8.75 -7.26
CA PHE A 264 -5.87 -8.84 -8.14
C PHE A 264 -5.66 -8.23 -9.53
N THR A 265 -4.71 -7.29 -9.67
CA THR A 265 -4.31 -6.71 -10.96
C THR A 265 -3.14 -7.47 -11.59
N LEU A 266 -2.34 -8.20 -10.78
CA LEU A 266 -1.06 -8.79 -11.19
C LEU A 266 -0.08 -7.73 -11.71
N ILE A 267 -0.18 -6.51 -11.19
CA ILE A 267 0.75 -5.41 -11.43
C ILE A 267 1.48 -5.16 -10.10
N PRO A 268 2.83 -5.26 -10.05
CA PRO A 268 3.61 -4.80 -8.90
C PRO A 268 3.21 -3.39 -8.44
N GLY A 269 2.93 -3.22 -7.13
CA GLY A 269 2.39 -1.97 -6.58
C GLY A 269 0.89 -1.74 -6.83
N GLY A 270 0.22 -2.54 -7.67
CA GLY A 270 -1.20 -2.47 -7.96
C GLY A 270 -1.55 -1.56 -9.15
N ASP A 271 -0.84 -0.43 -9.27
CA ASP A 271 -0.97 0.60 -10.32
C ASP A 271 0.39 1.25 -10.63
N GLU A 272 0.57 1.82 -11.83
CA GLU A 272 1.77 2.56 -12.24
C GLU A 272 2.00 3.81 -11.37
N GLU A 273 0.94 4.36 -10.77
CA GLU A 273 1.03 5.49 -9.85
C GLU A 273 1.46 5.07 -8.42
N GLU A 274 1.33 3.79 -8.08
CA GLU A 274 1.70 3.26 -6.76
C GLU A 274 3.21 2.96 -6.65
N LEU A 275 3.63 2.53 -5.46
CA LEU A 275 5.00 2.11 -5.17
C LEU A 275 5.08 0.60 -5.02
N SER A 276 5.93 -0.01 -5.82
CA SER A 276 6.30 -1.42 -5.72
C SER A 276 7.13 -1.71 -4.46
N GLN A 277 7.13 -2.96 -4.01
CA GLN A 277 7.99 -3.40 -2.93
C GLN A 277 9.47 -3.30 -3.32
N TYR A 278 9.82 -3.56 -4.58
CA TYR A 278 11.16 -3.35 -5.11
C TYR A 278 11.64 -1.90 -4.94
N GLU A 279 10.79 -0.91 -5.28
CA GLU A 279 11.13 0.50 -5.13
C GLU A 279 11.38 0.86 -3.65
N ILE A 280 10.54 0.37 -2.74
CA ILE A 280 10.71 0.61 -1.30
C ILE A 280 11.98 -0.04 -0.76
N GLU A 281 12.26 -1.31 -1.08
CA GLU A 281 13.49 -1.97 -0.64
C GLU A 281 14.74 -1.28 -1.21
N ASN A 282 14.68 -0.80 -2.46
CA ASN A 282 15.76 -0.01 -3.05
C ASN A 282 15.98 1.30 -2.28
N ILE A 283 14.91 2.04 -1.93
CA ILE A 283 14.99 3.27 -1.13
C ILE A 283 15.59 3.00 0.26
N LEU A 284 15.08 1.98 0.97
CA LEU A 284 15.56 1.62 2.30
C LEU A 284 17.03 1.19 2.29
N SER A 285 17.50 0.55 1.22
CA SER A 285 18.91 0.16 1.06
C SER A 285 19.89 1.34 1.02
N LYS A 286 19.40 2.57 0.78
CA LYS A 286 20.21 3.79 0.71
C LYS A 286 20.32 4.55 2.03
N THR A 287 19.59 4.13 3.07
CA THR A 287 19.53 4.82 4.36
C THR A 287 20.89 4.94 5.07
N ASN A 288 21.84 4.06 4.74
CA ASN A 288 23.22 4.10 5.25
C ASN A 288 24.08 5.28 4.74
N SER A 289 23.57 6.09 3.81
CA SER A 289 24.27 7.24 3.24
C SER A 289 23.30 8.40 3.02
N ALA A 290 23.50 9.50 3.74
CA ALA A 290 22.65 10.68 3.60
C ALA A 290 22.59 11.19 2.14
N VAL A 291 23.72 11.12 1.42
CA VAL A 291 23.82 11.58 0.03
C VAL A 291 23.06 10.67 -0.93
N GLU A 292 23.19 9.34 -0.79
CA GLU A 292 22.46 8.40 -1.66
C GLU A 292 20.97 8.43 -1.36
N PHE A 293 20.60 8.53 -0.07
CA PHE A 293 19.21 8.60 0.36
C PHE A 293 18.54 9.91 -0.07
N GLU A 294 19.21 11.06 0.09
CA GLU A 294 18.73 12.35 -0.44
C GLU A 294 18.50 12.29 -1.95
N LYS A 295 19.49 11.74 -2.69
CA LYS A 295 19.40 11.63 -4.14
C LYS A 295 18.19 10.80 -4.59
N ILE A 296 17.99 9.61 -4.01
CA ILE A 296 16.86 8.77 -4.41
C ILE A 296 15.52 9.41 -4.04
N LEU A 297 15.41 10.10 -2.89
CA LEU A 297 14.19 10.85 -2.55
C LEU A 297 13.93 11.98 -3.56
N GLY A 298 14.97 12.71 -3.99
CA GLY A 298 14.88 13.71 -5.05
C GLY A 298 14.31 13.16 -6.37
N GLU A 299 14.73 11.95 -6.76
CA GLU A 299 14.17 11.28 -7.96
C GLU A 299 12.64 11.03 -7.84
N TYR A 300 12.12 10.83 -6.63
CA TYR A 300 10.67 10.68 -6.39
C TYR A 300 9.95 12.03 -6.21
N ILE A 301 10.66 13.10 -5.84
CA ILE A 301 10.12 14.47 -5.93
C ILE A 301 9.87 14.82 -7.40
N ASP A 302 10.87 14.62 -8.26
CA ASP A 302 10.76 14.89 -9.71
C ASP A 302 9.64 14.10 -10.40
N LYS A 303 9.31 12.91 -9.87
CA LYS A 303 8.24 12.03 -10.36
C LYS A 303 6.87 12.32 -9.73
N ASN A 304 6.73 13.31 -8.84
CA ASN A 304 5.51 13.57 -8.05
C ASN A 304 5.01 12.33 -7.28
N LYS A 305 5.94 11.55 -6.74
CA LYS A 305 5.67 10.32 -5.95
C LYS A 305 6.23 10.38 -4.53
N ILE A 306 6.94 11.45 -4.16
CA ILE A 306 7.64 11.57 -2.86
C ILE A 306 6.71 11.33 -1.68
N ARG A 307 5.47 11.79 -1.76
CA ARG A 307 4.53 11.63 -0.67
C ARG A 307 4.17 10.18 -0.37
N LYS A 308 3.94 9.38 -1.42
CA LYS A 308 3.73 7.93 -1.27
C LYS A 308 4.97 7.26 -0.67
N VAL A 309 6.16 7.73 -1.05
CA VAL A 309 7.43 7.21 -0.50
C VAL A 309 7.50 7.48 1.00
N LEU A 310 7.28 8.73 1.43
CA LEU A 310 7.30 9.11 2.83
C LEU A 310 6.26 8.33 3.65
N GLN A 311 5.06 8.14 3.11
CA GLN A 311 4.02 7.34 3.77
C GLN A 311 4.41 5.87 3.88
N ARG A 312 4.99 5.27 2.84
CA ARG A 312 5.43 3.86 2.86
C ARG A 312 6.65 3.64 3.76
N ILE A 313 7.58 4.59 3.86
CA ILE A 313 8.74 4.48 4.77
C ILE A 313 8.30 4.36 6.23
N GLN A 314 7.21 5.04 6.63
CA GLN A 314 6.65 4.94 7.99
C GLN A 314 6.29 3.50 8.39
N ASP A 315 6.00 2.60 7.43
CA ASP A 315 5.74 1.19 7.72
C ASP A 315 6.98 0.41 8.21
N TYR A 316 8.19 0.99 8.08
CA TYR A 316 9.46 0.34 8.36
C TYR A 316 10.26 0.99 9.49
N THR A 317 9.85 2.17 9.97
CA THR A 317 10.59 2.95 10.98
C THR A 317 10.66 2.26 12.33
N ASP A 318 9.71 1.40 12.69
CA ASP A 318 9.64 0.67 13.97
C ASP A 318 10.63 -0.52 14.07
N ASN A 319 11.28 -0.92 12.97
CA ASN A 319 12.11 -2.13 12.91
C ASN A 319 13.55 -1.84 12.43
N GLN A 320 14.52 -2.09 13.33
CA GLN A 320 15.95 -1.85 13.08
C GLN A 320 16.59 -2.72 11.99
N SER A 321 15.90 -3.79 11.54
CA SER A 321 16.38 -4.62 10.42
C SER A 321 16.31 -3.88 9.08
N PHE A 322 15.44 -2.86 8.97
CA PHE A 322 15.25 -2.07 7.74
C PHE A 322 15.93 -0.72 7.81
N ILE A 323 15.86 -0.05 8.96
CA ILE A 323 16.57 1.21 9.23
C ILE A 323 17.41 1.01 10.50
N PRO A 324 18.66 0.54 10.36
CA PRO A 324 19.58 0.36 11.48
C PRO A 324 19.76 1.65 12.30
N GLN A 325 20.00 1.50 13.60
CA GLN A 325 20.25 2.64 14.50
C GLN A 325 21.39 3.58 14.00
N PRO A 326 22.53 3.08 13.48
CA PRO A 326 23.59 3.95 12.93
C PRO A 326 23.14 4.81 11.74
N ASP A 327 22.10 4.39 11.03
CA ASP A 327 21.62 5.05 9.82
C ASP A 327 20.65 6.20 10.14
N ALA A 328 20.14 6.27 11.38
CA ALA A 328 19.18 7.29 11.80
C ALA A 328 19.66 8.72 11.49
N LYS A 329 20.94 9.02 11.76
CA LYS A 329 21.54 10.32 11.47
C LYS A 329 21.50 10.66 9.97
N ASN A 330 21.78 9.66 9.12
CA ASN A 330 21.78 9.84 7.66
C ASN A 330 20.36 10.10 7.14
N VAL A 331 19.37 9.37 7.67
CA VAL A 331 17.96 9.54 7.35
C VAL A 331 17.48 10.94 7.74
N VAL A 332 17.73 11.36 8.99
CA VAL A 332 17.34 12.71 9.48
C VAL A 332 17.98 13.81 8.63
N LEU A 333 19.27 13.70 8.32
CA LEU A 333 19.97 14.70 7.49
C LEU A 333 19.38 14.79 6.08
N ALA A 334 19.14 13.67 5.42
CA ALA A 334 18.55 13.64 4.08
C ALA A 334 17.13 14.21 4.07
N LEU A 335 16.31 13.87 5.07
CA LEU A 335 14.96 14.39 5.22
C LEU A 335 14.94 15.91 5.45
N PHE A 336 15.86 16.43 6.26
CA PHE A 336 16.07 17.88 6.38
C PHE A 336 16.48 18.51 5.04
N ASN A 337 17.34 17.85 4.27
CA ASN A 337 17.80 18.39 3.00
C ASN A 337 16.69 18.56 1.97
N ILE A 338 15.73 17.63 1.92
CA ILE A 338 14.63 17.69 0.95
C ILE A 338 13.41 18.50 1.44
N SER A 339 13.39 18.90 2.71
CA SER A 339 12.19 19.49 3.33
C SER A 339 11.71 20.80 2.67
N ASP A 340 12.64 21.60 2.15
CA ASP A 340 12.32 22.87 1.48
C ASP A 340 11.84 22.67 0.03
N ASP A 341 12.12 21.50 -0.57
CA ASP A 341 11.84 21.18 -1.99
C ASP A 341 10.53 20.40 -2.16
N LEU A 342 9.76 20.20 -1.08
CA LEU A 342 8.54 19.38 -1.12
C LEU A 342 7.39 20.06 -1.89
N PRO A 343 6.65 19.30 -2.73
CA PRO A 343 5.50 19.83 -3.45
C PRO A 343 4.29 20.11 -2.52
N ASP A 344 3.46 21.09 -2.90
CA ASP A 344 2.18 21.39 -2.26
C ASP A 344 1.09 20.39 -2.66
N GLU A 345 1.07 19.24 -2.01
CA GLU A 345 0.16 18.14 -2.36
C GLU A 345 -1.07 18.03 -1.44
N LYS A 346 -1.49 19.10 -0.76
CA LYS A 346 -2.65 19.03 0.16
C LYS A 346 -3.97 18.89 -0.62
N ILE A 347 -4.60 17.70 -0.55
CA ILE A 347 -5.82 17.33 -1.29
C ILE A 347 -7.09 17.72 -0.51
N GLY A 348 -7.04 17.89 0.82
CA GLY A 348 -8.23 18.22 1.62
C GLY A 348 -7.96 18.67 3.06
N MET A 349 -9.02 18.88 3.85
CA MET A 349 -8.92 19.44 5.22
C MET A 349 -8.20 18.52 6.23
N PHE A 350 -8.24 17.21 6.01
CA PHE A 350 -7.58 16.22 6.87
C PHE A 350 -6.21 15.77 6.32
N ASP A 351 -5.76 16.44 5.27
CA ASP A 351 -4.48 16.21 4.63
C ASP A 351 -3.42 17.13 5.25
N TYR A 352 -2.48 16.53 5.97
CA TYR A 352 -1.44 17.26 6.68
C TYR A 352 -0.22 17.60 5.83
N GLY A 353 -0.12 17.10 4.59
CA GLY A 353 1.00 17.34 3.67
C GLY A 353 2.25 16.46 3.89
N SER A 354 3.18 16.54 2.95
CA SER A 354 4.45 15.78 2.92
C SER A 354 5.45 16.24 3.98
N ASP A 355 5.41 17.51 4.35
CA ASP A 355 6.13 18.12 5.48
C ASP A 355 5.87 17.34 6.77
N MET A 356 4.59 17.09 7.08
CA MET A 356 4.20 16.34 8.27
C MET A 356 4.57 14.85 8.18
N ASP A 357 4.60 14.27 6.98
CA ASP A 357 5.08 12.90 6.78
C ASP A 357 6.59 12.79 7.06
N ILE A 358 7.41 13.80 6.72
CA ILE A 358 8.81 13.88 7.15
C ILE A 358 8.93 13.91 8.67
N MET A 359 8.22 14.82 9.33
CA MET A 359 8.28 14.97 10.79
C MET A 359 7.88 13.69 11.52
N ARG A 360 6.88 12.96 10.99
CA ARG A 360 6.47 11.66 11.51
C ARG A 360 7.57 10.61 11.39
N ILE A 361 8.28 10.53 10.27
CA ILE A 361 9.39 9.58 10.09
C ILE A 361 10.51 9.88 11.09
N ILE A 362 10.92 11.15 11.19
CA ILE A 362 11.98 11.59 12.13
C ILE A 362 11.56 11.21 13.56
N TYR A 363 10.36 11.59 13.97
CA TYR A 363 9.79 11.27 15.27
C TYR A 363 9.78 9.76 15.56
N GLN A 364 9.30 8.94 14.62
CA GLN A 364 9.22 7.49 14.79
C GLN A 364 10.62 6.86 14.99
N ILE A 365 11.62 7.32 14.22
CA ILE A 365 13.00 6.85 14.34
C ILE A 365 13.57 7.26 15.71
N LEU A 366 13.50 8.54 16.07
CA LEU A 366 14.04 9.05 17.34
C LEU A 366 13.34 8.43 18.56
N LYS A 367 12.02 8.23 18.49
CA LYS A 367 11.23 7.58 19.55
C LYS A 367 11.60 6.11 19.73
N ARG A 368 11.84 5.38 18.63
CA ARG A 368 12.25 3.97 18.66
C ARG A 368 13.56 3.78 19.42
N GLU A 369 14.53 4.68 19.23
CA GLU A 369 15.84 4.59 19.88
C GLU A 369 15.76 4.80 21.40
N GLY A 370 14.78 5.58 21.87
CA GLY A 370 14.45 5.76 23.29
C GLY A 370 15.49 6.52 24.13
N ASP A 371 16.71 6.72 23.63
CA ASP A 371 17.74 7.55 24.25
C ASP A 371 17.64 9.00 23.78
N LYS A 372 17.01 9.82 24.64
CA LYS A 372 16.85 11.25 24.38
C LYS A 372 18.18 11.99 24.19
N ASN A 373 19.25 11.60 24.89
CA ASN A 373 20.54 12.27 24.73
C ASN A 373 21.15 11.94 23.36
N ASN A 374 21.04 10.68 22.92
CA ASN A 374 21.48 10.32 21.58
C ASN A 374 20.66 11.05 20.50
N ASN A 375 19.34 11.19 20.69
CA ASN A 375 18.50 11.97 19.78
C ASN A 375 18.94 13.43 19.69
N PHE A 376 19.27 14.04 20.84
CA PHE A 376 19.85 15.37 20.89
C PHE A 376 21.16 15.46 20.08
N GLU A 377 22.09 14.52 20.25
CA GLU A 377 23.35 14.52 19.50
C GLU A 377 23.12 14.37 17.98
N ILE A 378 22.17 13.52 17.56
CA ILE A 378 21.78 13.40 16.14
C ILE A 378 21.31 14.75 15.59
N LEU A 379 20.39 15.43 16.27
CA LEU A 379 19.87 16.74 15.83
C LEU A 379 20.96 17.81 15.85
N LYS A 380 21.75 17.87 16.93
CA LYS A 380 22.87 18.80 17.08
C LYS A 380 23.89 18.69 15.94
N GLU A 381 24.18 17.48 15.49
CA GLU A 381 25.10 17.24 14.37
C GLU A 381 24.45 17.52 13.00
N THR A 382 23.16 17.23 12.82
CA THR A 382 22.49 17.30 11.50
C THR A 382 21.95 18.69 11.15
N ILE A 383 21.47 19.47 12.12
CA ILE A 383 20.98 20.84 11.90
C ILE A 383 22.01 21.72 11.15
N PRO A 384 23.28 21.85 11.61
CA PRO A 384 24.25 22.70 10.92
C PRO A 384 24.69 22.12 9.56
N LEU A 385 24.65 20.79 9.38
CA LEU A 385 25.06 20.12 8.14
C LEU A 385 23.97 20.11 7.05
N SER A 386 22.71 20.25 7.43
CA SER A 386 21.60 20.19 6.49
C SER A 386 21.62 21.34 5.48
N LYS A 387 21.08 21.11 4.29
CA LYS A 387 20.89 22.12 3.25
C LYS A 387 19.60 22.89 3.48
N GLY A 388 18.50 22.17 3.75
CA GLY A 388 17.19 22.76 3.99
C GLY A 388 17.12 23.51 5.32
N LEU A 389 16.25 24.51 5.39
CA LEU A 389 16.04 25.36 6.55
C LEU A 389 14.76 25.01 7.32
N TYR A 390 13.68 24.73 6.61
CA TYR A 390 12.37 24.53 7.19
C TYR A 390 12.33 23.29 8.10
N GLY A 391 12.78 22.13 7.59
CA GLY A 391 12.76 20.87 8.35
C GLY A 391 13.43 20.95 9.72
N PRO A 392 14.69 21.43 9.84
CA PRO A 392 15.35 21.63 11.13
C PRO A 392 14.57 22.55 12.09
N VAL A 393 14.00 23.65 11.59
CA VAL A 393 13.24 24.62 12.39
C VAL A 393 11.91 24.01 12.84
N GLU A 394 11.23 23.26 11.98
CA GLU A 394 9.98 22.58 12.32
C GLU A 394 10.20 21.51 13.38
N GLU A 395 11.19 20.63 13.20
CA GLU A 395 11.51 19.56 14.16
C GLU A 395 11.80 20.12 15.56
N VAL A 396 12.70 21.11 15.67
CA VAL A 396 13.01 21.75 16.97
C VAL A 396 11.80 22.45 17.57
N SER A 397 10.91 23.00 16.74
CA SER A 397 9.65 23.57 17.21
C SER A 397 8.65 22.53 17.71
N LEU A 398 8.62 21.32 17.15
CA LEU A 398 7.74 20.25 17.60
C LEU A 398 8.21 19.69 18.95
N GLU A 399 9.53 19.65 19.17
CA GLU A 399 10.14 19.25 20.43
C GLU A 399 10.06 20.33 21.52
N SER A 400 9.88 21.60 21.15
CA SER A 400 9.79 22.72 22.09
C SER A 400 8.51 22.67 22.94
N PRO A 401 8.60 22.82 24.29
CA PRO A 401 7.42 22.83 25.15
C PRO A 401 6.49 23.99 24.80
N LYS A 402 5.17 23.72 24.70
CA LYS A 402 4.15 24.77 24.48
C LYS A 402 3.38 25.01 25.79
N GLU A 403 3.26 26.28 26.18
CA GLU A 403 2.64 26.72 27.46
C GLU A 403 1.22 26.16 27.69
N ASP A 404 0.46 25.86 26.62
CA ASP A 404 -0.93 25.38 26.69
C ASP A 404 -1.09 23.84 26.55
N ARG A 405 -0.01 23.07 26.37
CA ARG A 405 -0.09 21.59 26.22
C ARG A 405 0.31 20.88 27.51
N ASP A 406 -0.52 21.01 28.53
CA ASP A 406 -0.39 20.31 29.81
C ASP A 406 -0.64 18.78 29.72
N LYS A 407 -0.62 18.17 28.51
CA LYS A 407 -1.08 16.80 28.29
C LYS A 407 -0.12 15.76 27.74
N ASP A 408 1.01 16.06 27.09
CA ASP A 408 1.90 14.98 26.61
C ASP A 408 3.40 15.32 26.70
N SER A 409 3.93 15.37 27.92
CA SER A 409 5.40 15.29 28.16
C SER A 409 6.03 13.96 27.69
N LYS A 410 5.20 13.00 27.27
CA LYS A 410 5.60 11.67 26.80
C LYS A 410 6.00 11.62 25.33
N ASP A 411 5.66 12.66 24.56
CA ASP A 411 5.95 12.69 23.12
C ASP A 411 7.21 13.47 22.77
N ILE A 412 7.80 14.24 23.68
CA ILE A 412 9.10 14.89 23.41
C ILE A 412 10.20 13.81 23.46
N VAL A 413 10.98 13.69 22.39
CA VAL A 413 12.08 12.72 22.23
C VAL A 413 13.46 13.29 22.52
N VAL A 414 13.56 14.59 22.83
CA VAL A 414 14.78 15.30 23.27
C VAL A 414 14.70 15.71 24.75
N PRO A 415 15.83 15.86 25.49
CA PRO A 415 15.82 16.38 26.86
C PRO A 415 15.43 17.85 26.88
N ALA A 416 14.50 18.24 27.78
CA ALA A 416 13.97 19.60 27.82
C ALA A 416 15.05 20.66 28.10
N ASP A 417 16.08 20.33 28.89
CA ASP A 417 17.22 21.19 29.21
C ASP A 417 18.20 21.39 28.05
N LYS A 418 18.00 20.69 26.93
CA LYS A 418 18.85 20.75 25.73
C LYS A 418 18.20 21.44 24.53
N ILE A 419 16.90 21.75 24.62
CA ILE A 419 16.14 22.34 23.51
C ILE A 419 16.67 23.73 23.14
N GLU A 420 17.02 24.55 24.13
CA GLU A 420 17.59 25.89 23.89
C GLU A 420 18.89 25.83 23.07
N GLU A 421 19.69 24.76 23.24
CA GLU A 421 20.92 24.56 22.46
C GLU A 421 20.60 24.27 20.98
N LEU A 422 19.57 23.46 20.70
CA LEU A 422 19.11 23.20 19.33
C LEU A 422 18.48 24.46 18.70
N GLN A 423 17.68 25.20 19.46
CA GLN A 423 17.10 26.48 19.00
C GLN A 423 18.20 27.46 18.59
N LYS A 424 19.29 27.55 19.35
CA LYS A 424 20.44 28.38 19.00
C LYS A 424 21.08 27.96 17.66
N LEU A 425 21.23 26.66 17.41
CA LEU A 425 21.73 26.16 16.13
C LEU A 425 20.79 26.53 14.97
N CYS A 426 19.47 26.43 15.18
CA CYS A 426 18.49 26.90 14.20
C CYS A 426 18.59 28.41 13.96
N LEU A 427 18.78 29.24 14.99
CA LEU A 427 18.96 30.68 14.85
C LEU A 427 20.23 31.06 14.07
N GLU A 428 21.34 30.38 14.34
CA GLU A 428 22.58 30.53 13.57
C GLU A 428 22.36 30.16 12.10
N LYS A 429 21.63 29.07 11.85
CA LYS A 429 21.24 28.65 10.51
C LYS A 429 20.36 29.68 9.82
N ILE A 430 19.26 30.13 10.44
CA ILE A 430 18.36 31.17 9.90
C ILE A 430 19.15 32.43 9.54
N SER A 431 20.04 32.86 10.44
CA SER A 431 20.88 34.05 10.21
C SER A 431 21.83 33.90 9.01
N SER A 432 22.28 32.67 8.72
CA SER A 432 23.17 32.38 7.57
C SER A 432 22.48 32.46 6.20
N TRP A 433 21.14 32.44 6.16
CA TRP A 433 20.38 32.53 4.92
C TRP A 433 20.27 33.96 4.38
N GLN A 434 20.32 34.96 5.27
CA GLN A 434 20.23 36.38 4.91
C GLN A 434 18.98 36.64 4.03
N ASP A 435 19.14 37.39 2.94
CA ASP A 435 18.04 37.76 2.03
C ASP A 435 17.40 36.54 1.32
N ARG A 436 18.12 35.40 1.19
CA ARG A 436 17.56 34.16 0.61
C ARG A 436 16.40 33.60 1.43
N LEU A 437 16.24 34.04 2.67
CA LEU A 437 15.09 33.67 3.48
C LEU A 437 13.76 34.09 2.81
N LEU A 438 13.75 35.17 2.01
CA LEU A 438 12.57 35.60 1.26
C LEU A 438 12.13 34.60 0.18
N GLU A 439 13.02 33.70 -0.25
CA GLU A 439 12.69 32.65 -1.23
C GLU A 439 11.93 31.50 -0.57
N GLN A 440 12.06 31.33 0.75
CA GLN A 440 11.43 30.23 1.49
C GLN A 440 9.91 30.27 1.40
N LYS A 441 9.33 29.11 1.10
CA LYS A 441 7.87 28.94 1.06
C LYS A 441 7.25 29.15 2.44
N GLU A 442 7.85 28.55 3.47
CA GLU A 442 7.37 28.59 4.85
C GLU A 442 7.98 29.76 5.66
N LEU A 443 8.29 30.89 4.99
CA LEU A 443 8.93 32.06 5.60
C LEU A 443 8.21 32.51 6.88
N ILE A 444 6.88 32.61 6.83
CA ILE A 444 6.07 33.08 7.97
C ILE A 444 6.31 32.18 9.19
N TYR A 445 6.28 30.87 9.00
CA TYR A 445 6.49 29.91 10.08
C TYR A 445 7.90 30.08 10.69
N ILE A 446 8.92 30.12 9.85
CA ILE A 446 10.32 30.31 10.26
C ILE A 446 10.48 31.61 11.04
N MET A 447 9.84 32.68 10.60
CA MET A 447 9.90 33.98 11.26
C MET A 447 9.24 34.01 12.64
N TYR A 448 8.12 33.31 12.85
CA TYR A 448 7.54 33.18 14.19
C TYR A 448 8.50 32.46 15.12
N ARG A 449 9.13 31.37 14.66
CA ARG A 449 10.12 30.63 15.46
C ARG A 449 11.37 31.46 15.73
N TRP A 450 11.85 32.20 14.74
CA TRP A 450 12.95 33.14 14.93
C TRP A 450 12.58 34.17 16.01
N LYS A 451 11.43 34.83 15.90
CA LYS A 451 10.96 35.82 16.88
C LYS A 451 10.82 35.26 18.29
N GLU A 452 10.34 34.02 18.44
CA GLU A 452 10.17 33.35 19.73
C GLU A 452 11.50 32.96 20.39
N TRP A 453 12.46 32.45 19.61
CA TRP A 453 13.71 31.90 20.15
C TRP A 453 14.82 32.96 20.31
N ASP A 454 14.78 34.03 19.51
CA ASP A 454 15.84 35.03 19.46
C ASP A 454 15.69 36.13 20.53
N GLN A 455 16.32 35.88 21.68
CA GLN A 455 16.38 36.82 22.79
C GLN A 455 17.12 38.12 22.45
N GLU A 456 18.02 38.11 21.46
CA GLU A 456 18.79 39.28 21.01
C GLU A 456 18.00 40.16 20.02
N GLN A 457 16.83 39.68 19.56
CA GLN A 457 15.95 40.38 18.62
C GLN A 457 16.63 40.75 17.29
N LYS A 458 17.59 39.95 16.82
CA LYS A 458 18.22 40.07 15.48
C LYS A 458 17.20 40.01 14.35
N TRP A 459 16.08 39.30 14.52
CA TRP A 459 14.99 39.30 13.56
C TRP A 459 14.43 40.70 13.25
N LYS A 460 14.48 41.65 14.20
CA LYS A 460 14.05 43.04 13.97
C LYS A 460 14.96 43.76 13.00
N VAL A 461 16.28 43.62 13.18
CA VAL A 461 17.29 44.20 12.28
C VAL A 461 17.15 43.61 10.87
N PHE A 462 16.87 42.32 10.77
CA PHE A 462 16.56 41.68 9.49
C PHE A 462 15.33 42.28 8.82
N ILE A 463 14.24 42.50 9.58
CA ILE A 463 13.03 43.13 9.04
C ILE A 463 13.27 44.59 8.64
N GLU A 464 13.97 45.37 9.43
CA GLU A 464 14.33 46.75 9.07
C GLU A 464 15.07 46.79 7.71
N ASN A 465 16.04 45.91 7.49
CA ASN A 465 16.75 45.80 6.21
C ASN A 465 15.82 45.39 5.05
N ILE A 466 14.87 44.48 5.27
CA ILE A 466 13.87 44.13 4.26
C ILE A 466 12.98 45.32 3.93
N LEU A 467 12.50 46.04 4.95
CA LEU A 467 11.58 47.16 4.78
C LEU A 467 12.26 48.38 4.14
N ASP A 468 13.58 48.51 4.26
CA ASP A 468 14.35 49.60 3.66
C ASP A 468 14.47 49.48 2.13
N ASP A 469 14.42 48.27 1.56
CA ASP A 469 14.50 48.01 0.13
C ASP A 469 13.11 47.69 -0.48
N ASP A 470 12.70 48.43 -1.51
CA ASP A 470 11.36 48.27 -2.10
C ASP A 470 11.14 46.89 -2.75
N HIS A 471 12.17 46.27 -3.35
CA HIS A 471 12.04 44.92 -3.93
C HIS A 471 11.89 43.86 -2.83
N LYS A 472 12.69 43.97 -1.76
CA LYS A 472 12.59 43.05 -0.61
C LYS A 472 11.28 43.20 0.13
N LEU A 473 10.82 44.44 0.32
CA LEU A 473 9.51 44.74 0.91
C LEU A 473 8.39 44.05 0.14
N LEU A 474 8.38 44.14 -1.18
CA LEU A 474 7.34 43.53 -2.02
C LEU A 474 7.39 42.00 -1.92
N ALA A 475 8.57 41.40 -2.03
CA ALA A 475 8.76 39.96 -1.86
C ALA A 475 8.32 39.48 -0.46
N PHE A 476 8.54 40.29 0.58
CA PHE A 476 8.12 40.00 1.94
C PHE A 476 6.60 40.09 2.12
N VAL A 477 5.98 41.15 1.61
CA VAL A 477 4.53 41.38 1.67
C VAL A 477 3.76 40.28 0.93
N ASP A 478 4.29 39.80 -0.20
CA ASP A 478 3.68 38.72 -1.00
C ASP A 478 3.48 37.42 -0.20
N LYS A 479 4.38 37.11 0.74
CA LYS A 479 4.30 35.91 1.59
C LYS A 479 3.09 35.88 2.51
N PHE A 480 2.42 37.01 2.74
CA PHE A 480 1.22 37.11 3.58
C PHE A 480 -0.08 36.94 2.82
N VAL A 481 -0.03 36.65 1.51
CA VAL A 481 -1.20 36.22 0.74
C VAL A 481 -1.46 34.74 1.02
N THR A 482 -2.66 34.41 1.48
CA THR A 482 -3.09 33.03 1.74
C THR A 482 -4.28 32.66 0.87
N GLU A 483 -4.37 31.38 0.50
CA GLU A 483 -5.51 30.83 -0.20
C GLU A 483 -6.45 30.13 0.79
N ILE A 484 -7.68 30.61 0.89
CA ILE A 484 -8.73 29.95 1.66
C ILE A 484 -9.54 29.10 0.70
N ARG A 485 -9.47 27.79 0.88
CA ARG A 485 -10.32 26.82 0.20
C ARG A 485 -11.60 26.65 1.00
N SER A 486 -12.75 26.92 0.40
CA SER A 486 -14.06 26.64 0.99
C SER A 486 -14.85 25.68 0.10
N GLN A 487 -15.53 24.73 0.74
CA GLN A 487 -16.41 23.78 0.09
C GLN A 487 -17.72 23.73 0.90
N THR A 488 -18.84 24.08 0.26
CA THR A 488 -20.16 24.00 0.90
C THR A 488 -20.64 22.55 0.85
N ILE A 489 -21.33 22.09 1.90
CA ILE A 489 -22.00 20.79 1.87
C ILE A 489 -23.00 20.75 0.70
N GLY A 490 -22.74 19.90 -0.28
CA GLY A 490 -23.54 19.76 -1.51
C GLY A 490 -22.85 20.28 -2.77
N ASP A 491 -21.76 21.04 -2.64
CA ASP A 491 -20.95 21.48 -3.78
C ASP A 491 -19.89 20.42 -4.15
N TYR A 492 -19.82 20.10 -5.45
CA TYR A 492 -18.79 19.23 -6.02
C TYR A 492 -17.48 19.98 -6.32
N GLY A 493 -17.46 21.31 -6.21
CA GLY A 493 -16.30 22.17 -6.48
C GLY A 493 -15.78 22.89 -5.24
N VAL A 494 -14.48 23.22 -5.24
CA VAL A 494 -13.82 24.01 -4.19
C VAL A 494 -13.74 25.47 -4.66
N SER A 495 -14.20 26.41 -3.84
CA SER A 495 -13.96 27.83 -4.05
C SER A 495 -12.61 28.20 -3.43
N ILE A 496 -11.73 28.84 -4.21
CA ILE A 496 -10.44 29.34 -3.74
C ILE A 496 -10.52 30.86 -3.68
N ILE A 497 -10.43 31.41 -2.46
CA ILE A 497 -10.43 32.85 -2.22
C ILE A 497 -9.06 33.24 -1.69
N LYS A 498 -8.33 34.08 -2.42
CA LYS A 498 -7.12 34.72 -1.89
C LYS A 498 -7.50 35.74 -0.81
N LYS A 499 -6.84 35.70 0.34
CA LYS A 499 -6.95 36.71 1.41
C LYS A 499 -5.57 37.20 1.81
N PHE A 500 -5.49 38.43 2.30
CA PHE A 500 -4.26 38.99 2.85
C PHE A 500 -4.25 38.86 4.37
N ASN A 501 -3.22 38.26 4.95
CA ASN A 501 -3.11 38.01 6.39
C ASN A 501 -2.45 39.18 7.15
N TYR A 502 -3.18 40.30 7.28
CA TYR A 502 -2.71 41.51 7.99
C TYR A 502 -2.31 41.25 9.44
N LYS A 503 -3.09 40.40 10.14
CA LYS A 503 -2.82 40.05 11.54
C LYS A 503 -1.46 39.39 11.72
N SER A 504 -1.06 38.54 10.77
CA SER A 504 0.26 37.93 10.81
C SER A 504 1.36 38.94 10.49
N LEU A 505 1.15 39.83 9.51
CA LEU A 505 2.12 40.85 9.13
C LEU A 505 2.38 41.87 10.26
N GLU A 506 1.33 42.25 11.01
CA GLU A 506 1.40 43.17 12.15
C GLU A 506 2.32 42.66 13.27
N ASN A 507 2.57 41.35 13.34
CA ASN A 507 3.52 40.79 14.31
C ASN A 507 4.98 41.11 13.99
N PHE A 508 5.29 41.54 12.77
CA PHE A 508 6.65 41.76 12.30
C PHE A 508 6.90 43.22 11.89
N ALA A 509 5.92 43.91 11.33
CA ALA A 509 6.07 45.26 10.81
C ALA A 509 4.81 46.12 11.01
N GLU A 510 5.00 47.44 11.12
CA GLU A 510 3.90 48.39 11.23
C GLU A 510 3.12 48.51 9.91
N LEU A 511 1.83 48.18 9.94
CA LEU A 511 0.99 48.15 8.73
C LEU A 511 0.85 49.52 8.05
N ASP A 512 0.77 50.62 8.82
CA ASP A 512 0.67 51.97 8.26
C ASP A 512 1.98 52.38 7.55
N TYR A 513 3.13 51.97 8.07
CA TYR A 513 4.42 52.20 7.42
C TYR A 513 4.50 51.49 6.06
N ILE A 514 4.12 50.21 6.01
CA ILE A 514 4.08 49.43 4.76
C ILE A 514 3.12 50.08 3.76
N LYS A 515 1.93 50.50 4.18
CA LYS A 515 0.97 51.19 3.32
C LYS A 515 1.59 52.42 2.65
N ILE A 516 2.23 53.29 3.43
CA ILE A 516 2.86 54.52 2.92
C ILE A 516 3.96 54.18 1.89
N ARG A 517 4.77 53.15 2.16
CA ARG A 517 5.80 52.69 1.22
C ARG A 517 5.21 52.16 -0.08
N LEU A 518 4.17 51.34 -0.02
CA LEU A 518 3.51 50.79 -1.21
C LEU A 518 2.79 51.86 -2.03
N GLU A 519 2.16 52.86 -1.39
CA GLU A 519 1.60 54.02 -2.07
C GLU A 519 2.69 54.83 -2.79
N LYS A 520 3.85 55.01 -2.15
CA LYS A 520 5.00 55.69 -2.74
C LYS A 520 5.54 54.94 -3.96
N VAL A 521 5.70 53.62 -3.88
CA VAL A 521 6.11 52.80 -5.03
C VAL A 521 5.13 52.97 -6.18
N LYS A 522 3.82 52.91 -5.89
CA LYS A 522 2.75 53.10 -6.88
C LYS A 522 2.77 54.47 -7.56
N THR A 523 3.17 55.53 -6.87
CA THR A 523 3.18 56.90 -7.45
C THR A 523 4.52 57.32 -8.04
N GLU A 524 5.63 56.82 -7.50
CA GLU A 524 6.99 57.31 -7.81
C GLU A 524 7.87 56.32 -8.58
N ASN A 525 7.52 55.02 -8.62
CA ASN A 525 8.30 54.00 -9.33
C ASN A 525 7.39 53.13 -10.21
N ASN A 526 7.06 53.64 -11.40
CA ASN A 526 6.10 53.04 -12.31
C ASN A 526 6.52 51.64 -12.81
N ASP A 527 7.82 51.42 -13.01
CA ASP A 527 8.33 50.12 -13.49
C ASP A 527 8.15 49.05 -12.42
N LEU A 528 8.55 49.33 -11.17
CA LEU A 528 8.38 48.40 -10.05
C LEU A 528 6.91 48.15 -9.70
N TYR A 529 6.07 49.18 -9.82
CA TYR A 529 4.62 49.07 -9.62
C TYR A 529 3.98 48.15 -10.65
N GLU A 530 4.29 48.30 -11.95
CA GLU A 530 3.69 47.44 -12.98
C GLU A 530 4.15 45.98 -12.85
N GLU A 531 5.39 45.72 -12.42
CA GLU A 531 5.87 44.37 -12.12
C GLU A 531 5.15 43.71 -10.93
N ASN A 532 4.73 44.50 -9.92
CA ASN A 532 4.17 44.00 -8.66
C ASN A 532 2.73 44.50 -8.41
N LYS A 533 2.02 44.80 -9.49
CA LYS A 533 0.72 45.46 -9.44
C LYS A 533 -0.32 44.66 -8.66
N GLU A 534 -0.36 43.34 -8.87
CA GLU A 534 -1.31 42.45 -8.20
C GLU A 534 -1.16 42.54 -6.68
N ILE A 535 0.06 42.39 -6.14
CA ILE A 535 0.28 42.41 -4.69
C ILE A 535 0.07 43.81 -4.08
N ILE A 536 0.52 44.87 -4.77
CA ILE A 536 0.38 46.26 -4.30
C ILE A 536 -1.11 46.64 -4.23
N ASP A 537 -1.85 46.41 -5.31
CA ASP A 537 -3.27 46.75 -5.36
C ASP A 537 -4.09 45.84 -4.44
N PHE A 538 -3.72 44.56 -4.30
CA PHE A 538 -4.37 43.64 -3.38
C PHE A 538 -4.20 44.06 -1.92
N TYR A 539 -3.00 44.50 -1.51
CA TYR A 539 -2.76 45.08 -0.19
C TYR A 539 -3.56 46.38 -0.01
N LEU A 540 -3.35 47.38 -0.85
CA LEU A 540 -3.97 48.69 -0.67
C LEU A 540 -5.50 48.64 -0.73
N GLY A 541 -6.06 47.81 -1.62
CA GLY A 541 -7.49 47.65 -1.80
C GLY A 541 -8.20 46.95 -0.63
N ASN A 542 -7.50 46.09 0.11
CA ASN A 542 -8.07 45.38 1.27
C ASN A 542 -7.71 46.03 2.62
N TYR A 543 -6.88 47.07 2.62
CA TYR A 543 -6.32 47.68 3.83
C TYR A 543 -7.39 48.17 4.82
N ASP A 544 -8.43 48.85 4.35
CA ASP A 544 -9.49 49.40 5.22
C ASP A 544 -10.38 48.31 5.83
N SER A 545 -10.28 47.07 5.31
CA SER A 545 -10.95 45.88 5.85
C SER A 545 -10.02 45.01 6.70
N LYS A 546 -8.81 45.49 7.07
CA LYS A 546 -7.81 44.71 7.83
C LYS A 546 -8.28 44.13 9.17
N TYR A 547 -9.34 44.69 9.77
CA TYR A 547 -9.97 44.19 11.00
C TYR A 547 -11.42 43.71 10.81
N LYS A 548 -11.94 43.72 9.57
CA LYS A 548 -13.25 43.15 9.25
C LYS A 548 -13.07 41.69 8.84
N GLU A 549 -13.02 40.81 9.84
CA GLU A 549 -13.57 39.44 9.84
C GLU A 549 -12.92 38.60 10.96
N ILE A 550 -13.78 38.09 11.87
CA ILE A 550 -13.70 36.73 12.41
C ILE A 550 -14.53 35.86 11.49
#